data_AF-A0A3P8BR04-F1
#
_entry.id   AF-A0A3P8BR04-F1
#
_cell.length_a   1.000
_cell.length_b   1.000
_cell.length_c   1.000
_cell.angle_alpha   90.00
_cell.angle_beta   90.00
_cell.angle_gamma   90.00
#
_symmetry.space_group_name_H-M   'P 1'
#
loop_
_entity.id
_entity.type
_entity.pdbx_description
1 polymer ?
#
loop_
_entity_poly.entity_id
_entity_poly.type
_entity_poly.pdbx_seq_one_letter_code
_entity_poly.pdbx_strand_id
1 'polypeptide(L)'
;MNRAPSGLIKEIILVDDGSSRKYLKDELDNHLATAYPSGIVRVIHLEQRGGLIRAKTAGAREATGEVLIFLDSHCEAGINWLPPLLDPIAANYKTVVCPFIDVIDANTFEYRAQDEGARGAFDWELYYKRLPRLPEDRYHPDEPFDSPVMAGGLFAISAKWFWELGGYDPGLVIWGGEQYELSFKIWMCGGRMIDAPCSRIGHIYRKYSTNFPKAEFGDFVGRNYK
;
A
#
# COMPACT_ATOMS: atom_id res chain seq x y z
N MET A 1 14.31 1.80 -5.65
CA MET A 1 15.40 1.32 -6.53
C MET A 1 16.69 1.06 -5.77
N ASN A 2 17.25 2.05 -5.07
CA ASN A 2 18.55 1.94 -4.40
C ASN A 2 18.67 0.84 -3.31
N ARG A 3 17.54 0.38 -2.76
CA ARG A 3 17.49 -0.66 -1.69
C ARG A 3 16.78 -1.95 -2.12
N ALA A 4 16.54 -2.11 -3.42
CA ALA A 4 15.99 -3.34 -3.99
C ALA A 4 17.08 -4.06 -4.80
N PRO A 5 17.13 -5.41 -4.79
CA PRO A 5 18.01 -6.15 -5.67
C PRO A 5 17.79 -5.78 -7.15
N SER A 6 18.87 -5.80 -7.93
CA SER A 6 18.81 -5.50 -9.36
C SER A 6 17.90 -6.48 -10.11
N GLY A 7 17.11 -5.97 -11.05
CA GLY A 7 16.22 -6.77 -11.90
C GLY A 7 14.85 -7.09 -11.29
N LEU A 8 14.61 -6.84 -10.00
CA LEU A 8 13.30 -7.12 -9.38
C LEU A 8 12.28 -5.99 -9.56
N ILE A 9 12.72 -4.76 -9.81
CA ILE A 9 11.82 -3.63 -10.10
C ILE A 9 11.61 -3.54 -11.61
N LYS A 10 10.40 -3.84 -12.05
CA LYS A 10 9.99 -3.72 -13.46
C LYS A 10 9.71 -2.27 -13.85
N GLU A 11 8.91 -1.58 -13.04
CA GLU A 11 8.51 -0.18 -13.23
C GLU A 11 8.06 0.44 -11.90
N ILE A 12 7.99 1.77 -11.85
CA ILE A 12 7.41 2.56 -10.77
C ILE A 12 6.41 3.52 -11.40
N ILE A 13 5.16 3.40 -10.97
CA ILE A 13 4.05 4.21 -11.47
C ILE A 13 3.63 5.16 -10.37
N LEU A 14 3.82 6.45 -10.60
CA LEU A 14 3.25 7.51 -9.78
C LEU A 14 1.85 7.81 -10.32
N VAL A 15 0.85 7.89 -9.44
CA VAL A 15 -0.51 8.26 -9.84
C VAL A 15 -0.86 9.60 -9.19
N ASP A 16 -1.03 10.62 -10.03
CA ASP A 16 -1.47 11.94 -9.61
C ASP A 16 -3.00 12.03 -9.64
N ASP A 17 -3.61 11.95 -8.45
CA ASP A 17 -5.06 12.03 -8.21
C ASP A 17 -5.58 13.49 -8.24
N GLY A 18 -5.29 14.22 -9.33
CA GLY A 18 -5.78 15.58 -9.53
C GLY A 18 -5.11 16.64 -8.64
N SER A 19 -3.78 16.56 -8.43
CA SER A 19 -3.04 17.56 -7.66
C SER A 19 -3.15 18.97 -8.24
N SER A 20 -3.26 19.98 -7.37
CA SER A 20 -3.32 21.40 -7.76
C SER A 20 -1.97 22.12 -7.75
N ARG A 21 -0.93 21.51 -7.17
CA ARG A 21 0.40 22.12 -7.06
C ARG A 21 1.12 22.02 -8.41
N LYS A 22 1.47 23.17 -9.00
CA LYS A 22 2.06 23.26 -10.35
C LYS A 22 3.32 22.42 -10.54
N TYR A 23 4.18 22.36 -9.52
CA TYR A 23 5.43 21.60 -9.59
C TYR A 23 5.22 20.07 -9.67
N LEU A 24 4.01 19.57 -9.43
CA LEU A 24 3.66 18.15 -9.59
C LEU A 24 3.13 17.81 -11.00
N LYS A 25 3.17 18.76 -11.93
CA LYS A 25 2.78 18.59 -13.34
C LYS A 25 4.05 18.59 -14.21
N ASP A 26 4.12 19.47 -15.19
CA ASP A 26 5.23 19.58 -16.16
C ASP A 26 6.63 19.55 -15.52
N GLU A 27 6.84 20.16 -14.35
CA GLU A 27 8.14 20.11 -13.65
C GLU A 27 8.53 18.69 -13.21
N LEU A 28 7.57 17.92 -12.68
CA LEU A 28 7.77 16.53 -12.29
C LEU A 28 8.00 15.67 -13.54
N ASP A 29 7.21 15.87 -14.60
CA ASP A 29 7.31 15.11 -15.85
C ASP A 29 8.71 15.29 -16.48
N ASN A 30 9.16 16.54 -16.57
CA ASN A 30 10.48 16.88 -17.09
C ASN A 30 11.60 16.30 -16.20
N HIS A 31 11.43 16.33 -14.88
CA HIS A 31 12.37 15.72 -13.96
C HIS A 31 12.46 14.20 -14.16
N LEU A 32 11.34 13.51 -14.27
CA LEU A 32 11.30 12.06 -14.47
C LEU A 32 11.89 11.65 -15.82
N ALA A 33 11.58 12.37 -16.89
CA ALA A 33 12.15 12.13 -18.21
C ALA A 33 13.68 12.27 -18.22
N THR A 34 14.21 13.22 -17.43
CA THR A 34 15.66 13.45 -17.32
C THR A 34 16.34 12.44 -16.39
N ALA A 35 15.75 12.17 -15.23
CA ALA A 35 16.34 11.29 -14.21
C ALA A 35 16.20 9.81 -14.57
N TYR A 36 15.14 9.44 -15.29
CA TYR A 36 14.79 8.07 -15.64
C TYR A 36 14.46 7.94 -17.14
N PRO A 37 15.45 8.16 -18.03
CA PRO A 37 15.22 8.19 -19.48
C PRO A 37 14.78 6.83 -20.05
N SER A 38 14.96 5.72 -19.32
CA SER A 38 14.42 4.41 -19.69
C SER A 38 12.89 4.32 -19.55
N GLY A 39 12.25 5.31 -18.90
CA GLY A 39 10.83 5.28 -18.58
C GLY A 39 10.47 4.32 -17.43
N ILE A 40 11.46 3.81 -16.69
CA ILE A 40 11.22 2.90 -15.55
C ILE A 40 10.39 3.58 -14.45
N VAL A 41 10.48 4.90 -14.31
CA VAL A 41 9.61 5.71 -13.46
C VAL A 41 8.78 6.62 -14.35
N ARG A 42 7.46 6.58 -14.18
CA ARG A 42 6.53 7.43 -14.91
C ARG A 42 5.39 7.88 -14.03
N VAL A 43 4.67 8.91 -14.48
CA VAL A 43 3.49 9.43 -13.81
C VAL A 43 2.26 9.29 -14.70
N ILE A 44 1.12 9.01 -14.08
CA ILE A 44 -0.22 9.05 -14.68
C ILE A 44 -0.95 10.22 -14.02
N HIS A 45 -1.40 11.19 -14.81
CA HIS A 45 -2.25 12.28 -14.32
C HIS A 45 -3.71 11.95 -14.54
N LEU A 46 -4.47 11.81 -13.45
CA LEU A 46 -5.93 11.69 -13.52
C LEU A 46 -6.54 13.08 -13.74
N GLU A 47 -7.51 13.17 -14.66
CA GLU A 47 -8.19 14.43 -15.01
C GLU A 47 -8.95 15.03 -13.81
N GLN A 48 -9.49 14.16 -12.96
CA GLN A 48 -10.32 14.54 -11.82
C GLN A 48 -9.89 13.77 -10.57
N ARG A 49 -10.08 14.40 -9.41
CA ARG A 49 -9.79 13.79 -8.11
C ARG A 49 -10.80 12.66 -7.82
N GLY A 50 -10.36 11.42 -8.02
CA GLY A 50 -11.14 10.21 -7.79
C GLY A 50 -10.91 9.57 -6.43
N GLY A 51 -9.82 9.93 -5.75
CA GLY A 51 -9.44 9.36 -4.47
C GLY A 51 -8.36 8.30 -4.52
N LEU A 52 -7.83 7.95 -3.35
CA LEU A 52 -6.81 6.90 -3.17
C LEU A 52 -7.23 5.58 -3.82
N ILE A 53 -8.48 5.16 -3.60
CA ILE A 53 -8.97 3.86 -4.08
C ILE A 53 -8.94 3.81 -5.61
N ARG A 54 -9.47 4.85 -6.26
CA ARG A 54 -9.48 4.96 -7.74
C ARG A 54 -8.07 5.14 -8.29
N ALA A 55 -7.21 5.90 -7.61
CA ALA A 55 -5.82 6.08 -8.00
C ALA A 55 -5.03 4.77 -7.95
N LYS A 56 -5.18 3.96 -6.88
CA LYS A 56 -4.59 2.62 -6.79
C LYS A 56 -5.07 1.73 -7.93
N THR A 57 -6.37 1.70 -8.20
CA THR A 57 -6.93 0.91 -9.31
C THR A 57 -6.43 1.39 -10.69
N ALA A 58 -6.29 2.70 -10.90
CA ALA A 58 -5.75 3.24 -12.14
C ALA A 58 -4.28 2.84 -12.34
N GLY A 59 -3.45 2.97 -11.30
CA GLY A 59 -2.06 2.50 -11.34
C GLY A 59 -1.95 0.99 -11.59
N ALA A 60 -2.80 0.20 -10.93
CA ALA A 60 -2.83 -1.25 -11.12
C ALA A 60 -3.19 -1.66 -12.56
N ARG A 61 -4.10 -0.93 -13.24
CA ARG A 61 -4.49 -1.22 -14.63
C ARG A 61 -3.36 -1.00 -15.63
N GLU A 62 -2.53 0.01 -15.35
CA GLU A 62 -1.40 0.38 -16.20
C GLU A 62 -0.13 -0.42 -15.87
N ALA A 63 -0.11 -1.17 -14.77
CA ALA A 63 1.04 -1.95 -14.34
C ALA A 63 1.19 -3.24 -15.15
N THR A 64 2.42 -3.56 -15.52
CA THR A 64 2.80 -4.75 -16.31
C THR A 64 3.63 -5.76 -15.52
N GLY A 65 3.98 -5.43 -14.27
CA GLY A 65 4.68 -6.34 -13.36
C GLY A 65 3.81 -7.51 -12.87
N GLU A 66 4.44 -8.64 -12.55
CA GLU A 66 3.76 -9.85 -12.06
C GLU A 66 3.19 -9.68 -10.63
N VAL A 67 3.79 -8.77 -9.87
CA VAL A 67 3.39 -8.41 -8.50
C VAL A 67 3.18 -6.89 -8.46
N LEU A 68 2.03 -6.48 -7.93
CA LEU A 68 1.71 -5.10 -7.62
C LEU A 68 2.17 -4.80 -6.19
N ILE A 69 2.92 -3.71 -6.01
CA ILE A 69 3.33 -3.22 -4.70
C ILE A 69 2.81 -1.81 -4.55
N PHE A 70 1.91 -1.62 -3.59
CA PHE A 70 1.35 -0.31 -3.26
C PHE A 70 2.18 0.31 -2.15
N LEU A 71 2.54 1.58 -2.32
CA LEU A 71 3.25 2.39 -1.32
C LEU A 71 2.61 3.77 -1.25
N ASP A 72 2.55 4.34 -0.05
CA ASP A 72 2.21 5.74 0.11
C ASP A 72 3.36 6.63 -0.37
N SER A 73 3.04 7.84 -0.81
CA SER A 73 4.02 8.79 -1.40
C SER A 73 5.04 9.36 -0.41
N HIS A 74 4.97 8.96 0.85
CA HIS A 74 5.75 9.48 1.97
C HIS A 74 6.31 8.32 2.81
N CYS A 75 6.98 7.42 2.09
CA CYS A 75 7.60 6.22 2.64
C CYS A 75 9.10 6.15 2.31
N GLU A 76 9.85 5.49 3.18
CA GLU A 76 11.23 5.09 2.93
C GLU A 76 11.40 3.58 3.13
N ALA A 77 11.70 2.87 2.04
CA ALA A 77 11.89 1.43 2.09
C ALA A 77 13.17 1.06 2.85
N GLY A 78 13.11 0.05 3.73
CA GLY A 78 14.25 -0.47 4.47
C GLY A 78 15.28 -1.19 3.57
N ILE A 79 16.42 -1.57 4.16
CA ILE A 79 17.38 -2.44 3.49
C ILE A 79 16.75 -3.82 3.32
N ASN A 80 16.91 -4.42 2.13
CA ASN A 80 16.41 -5.76 1.82
C ASN A 80 14.88 -5.93 2.02
N TRP A 81 14.11 -4.86 1.88
CA TRP A 81 12.66 -4.90 2.07
C TRP A 81 11.94 -5.77 1.03
N LEU A 82 12.45 -5.81 -0.21
CA LEU A 82 11.71 -6.38 -1.34
C LEU A 82 11.67 -7.92 -1.36
N PRO A 83 12.79 -8.66 -1.18
CA PRO A 83 12.75 -10.13 -1.18
C PRO A 83 11.78 -10.76 -0.16
N PRO A 84 11.78 -10.41 1.13
CA PRO A 84 10.83 -10.97 2.10
C PRO A 84 9.37 -10.60 1.80
N LEU A 85 9.14 -9.53 1.03
CA LEU A 85 7.80 -9.15 0.58
C LEU A 85 7.32 -10.00 -0.61
N LEU A 86 8.23 -10.42 -1.50
CA LEU A 86 7.92 -11.16 -2.72
C LEU A 86 7.92 -12.68 -2.53
N ASP A 87 8.80 -13.22 -1.69
CA ASP A 87 9.03 -14.67 -1.55
C ASP A 87 7.75 -15.46 -1.22
N PRO A 88 6.88 -15.02 -0.28
CA PRO A 88 5.63 -15.75 -0.02
C PRO A 88 4.63 -15.72 -1.18
N ILE A 89 4.67 -14.68 -2.02
CA ILE A 89 3.83 -14.54 -3.22
C ILE A 89 4.36 -15.46 -4.32
N ALA A 90 5.68 -15.58 -4.46
CA ALA A 90 6.31 -16.51 -5.40
C ALA A 90 5.97 -17.97 -5.05
N ALA A 91 5.94 -18.31 -3.75
CA ALA A 91 5.54 -19.64 -3.29
C ALA A 91 4.03 -19.92 -3.51
N ASN A 92 3.18 -18.92 -3.30
CA ASN A 92 1.75 -19.00 -3.58
C ASN A 92 1.21 -17.63 -4.01
N TYR A 93 0.83 -17.52 -5.28
CA TYR A 93 0.39 -16.25 -5.88
C TYR A 93 -0.89 -15.68 -5.24
N LYS A 94 -1.65 -16.49 -4.48
CA LYS A 94 -2.83 -16.06 -3.72
C LYS A 94 -2.51 -15.52 -2.32
N THR A 95 -1.23 -15.43 -1.97
CA THR A 95 -0.76 -14.77 -0.74
C THR A 95 -0.63 -13.27 -0.96
N VAL A 96 -1.11 -12.49 0.00
CA VAL A 96 -0.91 -11.04 0.09
C VAL A 96 0.01 -10.77 1.27
N VAL A 97 1.03 -9.95 1.06
CA VAL A 97 2.08 -9.72 2.05
C VAL A 97 2.12 -8.23 2.40
N CYS A 98 2.02 -7.92 3.68
CA CYS A 98 2.20 -6.57 4.21
C CYS A 98 3.59 -6.44 4.85
N PRO A 99 4.31 -5.34 4.62
CA PRO A 99 5.54 -5.05 5.34
C PRO A 99 5.21 -4.60 6.78
N PHE A 100 6.19 -4.67 7.67
CA PHE A 100 6.15 -3.88 8.89
C PHE A 100 6.29 -2.41 8.56
N ILE A 101 5.34 -1.62 9.04
CA ILE A 101 5.29 -0.18 8.82
C ILE A 101 5.97 0.50 10.01
N ASP A 102 7.11 1.13 9.76
CA ASP A 102 7.86 1.87 10.75
C ASP A 102 7.47 3.35 10.77
N VAL A 103 7.85 4.05 11.82
CA VAL A 103 7.51 5.47 12.00
C VAL A 103 8.67 6.31 11.51
N ILE A 104 8.37 7.23 10.59
CA ILE A 104 9.21 8.41 10.30
C ILE A 104 8.52 9.60 10.97
N ASP A 105 9.22 10.28 11.90
CA ASP A 105 8.65 11.46 12.56
C ASP A 105 8.45 12.60 11.56
N ALA A 106 7.26 13.21 11.54
CA ALA A 106 6.92 14.23 10.57
C ALA A 106 7.68 15.58 10.75
N ASN A 107 8.32 15.81 11.91
CA ASN A 107 9.05 17.04 12.20
C ASN A 107 10.56 16.82 12.14
N THR A 108 11.06 15.73 12.72
CA THR A 108 12.50 15.44 12.81
C THR A 108 13.00 14.51 11.71
N PHE A 109 12.10 13.82 10.99
CA PHE A 109 12.42 12.75 10.05
C PHE A 109 13.21 11.59 10.68
N GLU A 110 13.17 11.47 12.01
CA GLU A 110 13.76 10.33 12.71
C GLU A 110 13.02 9.05 12.34
N TYR A 111 13.77 8.03 11.91
CA TYR A 111 13.25 6.69 11.63
C TYR A 111 13.31 5.84 12.89
N ARG A 112 12.19 5.24 13.28
CA ARG A 112 12.12 4.29 14.40
C ARG A 112 11.15 3.16 14.13
N ALA A 113 11.44 2.00 14.68
CA ALA A 113 10.50 0.88 14.66
C ALA A 113 9.19 1.29 15.33
N GLN A 114 8.04 0.92 14.74
CA GLN A 114 6.76 1.14 15.40
C GLN A 114 6.63 0.20 16.62
N ASP A 115 6.91 -1.09 16.40
CA ASP A 115 6.97 -2.17 17.39
C ASP A 115 7.50 -3.48 16.76
N GLU A 116 7.31 -4.59 17.49
CA GLU A 116 7.66 -5.97 17.11
C GLU A 116 6.56 -6.69 16.29
N GLY A 117 5.59 -5.94 15.78
CA GLY A 117 4.50 -6.44 14.95
C GLY A 117 3.20 -6.60 15.71
N ALA A 118 2.10 -6.43 14.98
CA ALA A 118 0.76 -6.66 15.49
C ALA A 118 -0.13 -7.11 14.33
N ARG A 119 -1.13 -7.94 14.63
CA ARG A 119 -2.11 -8.40 13.65
C ARG A 119 -3.19 -7.34 13.49
N GLY A 120 -3.50 -6.95 12.26
CA GLY A 120 -4.56 -5.97 12.02
C GLY A 120 -5.95 -6.56 12.24
N ALA A 121 -6.84 -5.76 12.81
CA ALA A 121 -8.21 -6.11 13.14
C ALA A 121 -9.10 -4.86 13.04
N PHE A 122 -10.37 -5.01 13.44
CA PHE A 122 -11.32 -3.91 13.47
C PHE A 122 -12.34 -4.14 14.60
N ASP A 123 -12.98 -3.07 15.07
CA ASP A 123 -14.18 -3.16 15.91
C ASP A 123 -15.46 -3.17 15.05
N TRP A 124 -16.63 -3.35 15.68
CA TRP A 124 -17.91 -3.43 14.97
C TRP A 124 -18.35 -2.11 14.30
N GLU A 125 -17.59 -1.03 14.48
CA GLU A 125 -17.75 0.25 13.77
C GLU A 125 -16.74 0.39 12.61
N LEU A 126 -15.99 -0.66 12.30
CA LEU A 126 -14.93 -0.71 11.28
C LEU A 126 -13.79 0.28 11.55
N TYR A 127 -13.48 0.57 12.83
CA TYR A 127 -12.22 1.25 13.17
C TYR A 127 -11.08 0.25 13.29
N TYR A 128 -9.95 0.56 12.65
CA TYR A 128 -8.78 -0.29 12.64
C TYR A 128 -8.23 -0.48 14.06
N LYS A 129 -7.95 -1.73 14.42
CA LYS A 129 -7.35 -2.14 15.69
C LYS A 129 -6.10 -2.95 15.41
N ARG A 130 -5.23 -3.02 16.41
CA ARG A 130 -4.02 -3.84 16.39
C ARG A 130 -4.12 -4.85 17.53
N LEU A 131 -4.13 -6.12 17.17
CA LEU A 131 -4.10 -7.24 18.10
C LEU A 131 -2.66 -7.70 18.29
N PRO A 132 -2.29 -8.21 19.47
CA PRO A 132 -0.99 -8.83 19.64
C PRO A 132 -0.84 -10.03 18.67
N ARG A 133 0.42 -10.28 18.28
CA ARG A 133 0.82 -11.53 17.63
C ARG A 133 0.38 -12.73 18.48
N LEU A 134 0.12 -13.87 17.83
CA LEU A 134 -0.22 -15.10 18.55
C LEU A 134 0.97 -15.54 19.41
N PRO A 135 0.73 -16.27 20.52
CA PRO A 135 1.82 -16.79 21.35
C PRO A 135 2.86 -17.59 20.56
N GLU A 136 2.42 -18.34 19.55
CA GLU A 136 3.26 -19.19 18.70
C GLU A 136 4.22 -18.36 17.83
N ASP A 137 3.75 -17.21 17.33
CA ASP A 137 4.56 -16.30 16.51
C ASP A 137 5.76 -15.72 17.28
N ARG A 138 5.74 -15.75 18.62
CA ARG A 138 6.83 -15.25 19.46
C ARG A 138 8.07 -16.15 19.42
N TYR A 139 7.91 -17.43 19.10
CA TYR A 139 9.03 -18.35 18.96
C TYR A 139 9.79 -18.16 17.63
N HIS A 140 9.13 -17.53 16.65
CA HIS A 140 9.66 -17.25 15.32
C HIS A 140 9.41 -15.77 14.95
N PRO A 141 10.08 -14.83 15.65
CA PRO A 141 9.77 -13.41 15.57
C PRO A 141 10.00 -12.81 14.17
N ASP A 142 10.86 -13.41 13.37
CA ASP A 142 11.24 -13.03 12.02
C ASP A 142 10.39 -13.67 10.91
N GLU A 143 9.68 -14.76 11.21
CA GLU A 143 8.83 -15.45 10.24
C GLU A 143 7.53 -14.68 9.97
N PRO A 144 7.01 -14.69 8.73
CA PRO A 144 5.71 -14.11 8.43
C PRO A 144 4.56 -14.80 9.18
N PHE A 145 3.60 -14.01 9.65
CA PHE A 145 2.45 -14.50 10.41
C PHE A 145 1.12 -13.98 9.83
N ASP A 146 0.04 -14.69 10.11
CA ASP A 146 -1.28 -14.36 9.58
C ASP A 146 -1.84 -13.07 10.18
N SER A 147 -2.32 -12.19 9.30
CA SER A 147 -2.97 -10.92 9.67
C SER A 147 -4.42 -10.94 9.16
N PRO A 148 -5.43 -10.77 10.04
CA PRO A 148 -6.84 -10.78 9.62
C PRO A 148 -7.20 -9.63 8.67
N VAL A 149 -6.66 -8.43 8.92
CA VAL A 149 -6.91 -7.21 8.13
C VAL A 149 -5.62 -6.43 7.93
N MET A 150 -5.36 -5.94 6.72
CA MET A 150 -4.25 -5.04 6.45
C MET A 150 -4.55 -3.58 6.86
N ALA A 151 -3.51 -2.80 7.16
CA ALA A 151 -3.67 -1.34 7.29
C ALA A 151 -4.09 -0.67 5.95
N GLY A 152 -3.70 -1.27 4.82
CA GLY A 152 -4.17 -0.90 3.48
C GLY A 152 -3.25 0.04 2.69
N GLY A 153 -2.39 0.82 3.36
CA GLY A 153 -1.46 1.74 2.69
C GLY A 153 -0.38 1.01 1.88
N LEU A 154 0.29 0.06 2.52
CA LEU A 154 1.46 -0.63 1.99
C LEU A 154 1.22 -2.15 1.96
N PHE A 155 1.29 -2.77 0.78
CA PHE A 155 1.20 -4.22 0.63
C PHE A 155 1.67 -4.66 -0.76
N ALA A 156 1.97 -5.96 -0.90
CA ALA A 156 2.24 -6.60 -2.18
C ALA A 156 1.23 -7.72 -2.45
N ILE A 157 0.80 -7.82 -3.71
CA ILE A 157 -0.14 -8.82 -4.20
C ILE A 157 0.22 -9.21 -5.62
N SER A 158 0.07 -10.48 -6.00
CA SER A 158 0.18 -10.88 -7.40
C SER A 158 -0.81 -10.09 -8.26
N ALA A 159 -0.37 -9.53 -9.38
CA ALA A 159 -1.25 -8.83 -10.33
C ALA A 159 -2.40 -9.75 -10.79
N LYS A 160 -2.08 -11.03 -11.04
CA LYS A 160 -3.07 -12.06 -11.35
C LYS A 160 -4.12 -12.19 -10.25
N TRP A 161 -3.69 -12.32 -8.99
CA TRP A 161 -4.63 -12.49 -7.87
C TRP A 161 -5.47 -11.25 -7.62
N PHE A 162 -4.88 -10.05 -7.70
CA PHE A 162 -5.61 -8.79 -7.57
C PHE A 162 -6.77 -8.71 -8.58
N TRP A 163 -6.54 -9.10 -9.84
CA TRP A 163 -7.57 -9.09 -10.87
C TRP A 163 -8.55 -10.27 -10.79
N GLU A 164 -8.12 -11.45 -10.32
CA GLU A 164 -9.05 -12.57 -10.00
C GLU A 164 -10.05 -12.18 -8.90
N LEU A 165 -9.64 -11.34 -7.95
CA LEU A 165 -10.52 -10.76 -6.92
C LEU A 165 -11.38 -9.58 -7.41
N GLY A 166 -11.22 -9.17 -8.67
CA GLY A 166 -11.90 -8.02 -9.26
C GLY A 166 -11.33 -6.66 -8.87
N GLY A 167 -10.13 -6.61 -8.28
CA GLY A 167 -9.54 -5.39 -7.70
C GLY A 167 -10.36 -4.85 -6.53
N TYR A 168 -10.22 -3.56 -6.25
CA TYR A 168 -11.10 -2.86 -5.31
C TYR A 168 -12.50 -2.68 -5.90
N ASP A 169 -13.52 -2.76 -5.05
CA ASP A 169 -14.91 -2.45 -5.44
C ASP A 169 -15.01 -1.04 -6.04
N PRO A 170 -15.47 -0.89 -7.31
CA PRO A 170 -15.66 0.42 -7.94
C PRO A 170 -16.72 1.31 -7.27
N GLY A 171 -17.55 0.75 -6.39
CA GLY A 171 -18.52 1.47 -5.56
C GLY A 171 -17.88 2.29 -4.43
N LEU A 172 -16.67 1.93 -4.01
CA LEU A 172 -15.91 2.65 -2.99
C LEU A 172 -15.36 3.96 -3.55
N VAL A 173 -15.44 5.02 -2.76
CA VAL A 173 -15.03 6.36 -3.17
C VAL A 173 -14.02 6.98 -2.20
N ILE A 174 -13.09 7.78 -2.74
CA ILE A 174 -12.11 8.54 -1.97
C ILE A 174 -11.13 7.68 -1.17
N TRP A 175 -11.51 7.26 0.03
CA TRP A 175 -10.66 6.57 0.99
C TRP A 175 -11.52 5.90 2.08
N GLY A 176 -11.02 4.81 2.67
CA GLY A 176 -11.62 4.13 3.80
C GLY A 176 -12.53 3.00 3.34
N GLY A 177 -12.37 1.83 3.95
CA GLY A 177 -13.16 0.64 3.65
C GLY A 177 -12.44 -0.32 2.71
N GLU A 178 -11.57 0.20 1.83
CA GLU A 178 -10.89 -0.60 0.81
C GLU A 178 -9.96 -1.66 1.43
N GLN A 179 -9.36 -1.34 2.57
CA GLN A 179 -8.48 -2.26 3.27
C GLN A 179 -9.26 -3.45 3.86
N TYR A 180 -10.48 -3.23 4.33
CA TYR A 180 -11.34 -4.29 4.86
C TYR A 180 -11.92 -5.13 3.73
N GLU A 181 -12.45 -4.47 2.70
CA GLU A 181 -13.05 -5.11 1.54
C GLU A 181 -12.07 -6.08 0.87
N LEU A 182 -10.83 -5.63 0.61
CA LEU A 182 -9.81 -6.49 0.02
C LEU A 182 -9.36 -7.59 0.99
N SER A 183 -9.19 -7.28 2.28
CA SER A 183 -8.84 -8.29 3.30
C SER A 183 -9.87 -9.42 3.36
N PHE A 184 -11.17 -9.08 3.33
CA PHE A 184 -12.26 -10.07 3.37
C PHE A 184 -12.29 -10.90 2.09
N LYS A 185 -12.14 -10.27 0.91
CA LYS A 185 -11.99 -10.99 -0.36
C LYS A 185 -10.85 -12.01 -0.32
N ILE A 186 -9.67 -11.60 0.15
CA ILE A 186 -8.50 -12.49 0.22
C ILE A 186 -8.82 -13.73 1.06
N TRP A 187 -9.31 -13.57 2.28
CA TRP A 187 -9.59 -14.69 3.18
C TRP A 187 -10.77 -15.55 2.71
N MET A 188 -11.87 -14.92 2.31
CA MET A 188 -13.11 -15.63 1.94
C MET A 188 -13.05 -16.30 0.57
N CYS A 189 -12.12 -15.87 -0.31
CA CYS A 189 -11.93 -16.46 -1.64
C CYS A 189 -10.73 -17.44 -1.70
N GLY A 190 -10.23 -17.89 -0.55
CA GLY A 190 -9.21 -18.95 -0.45
C GLY A 190 -7.77 -18.48 -0.67
N GLY A 191 -7.51 -17.19 -0.51
CA GLY A 191 -6.16 -16.63 -0.38
C GLY A 191 -5.69 -16.62 1.07
N ARG A 192 -4.51 -16.01 1.28
CA ARG A 192 -3.90 -15.84 2.60
C ARG A 192 -3.34 -14.43 2.72
N MET A 193 -3.38 -13.84 3.91
CA MET A 193 -2.78 -12.54 4.17
C MET A 193 -1.84 -12.61 5.36
N ILE A 194 -0.61 -12.13 5.16
CA ILE A 194 0.45 -12.20 6.16
C ILE A 194 1.17 -10.86 6.31
N ASP A 195 1.72 -10.62 7.48
CA ASP A 195 2.70 -9.57 7.71
C ASP A 195 4.11 -10.19 7.71
N ALA A 196 5.07 -9.58 7.03
CA ALA A 196 6.45 -10.05 6.92
C ALA A 196 7.42 -9.19 7.76
N PRO A 197 7.87 -9.65 8.95
CA PRO A 197 8.71 -8.86 9.86
C PRO A 197 10.03 -8.36 9.25
N CYS A 198 10.62 -9.16 8.35
CA CYS A 198 11.87 -8.84 7.66
C CYS A 198 11.71 -7.78 6.55
N SER A 199 10.48 -7.52 6.07
CA SER A 199 10.20 -6.43 5.13
C SER A 199 9.75 -5.19 5.91
N ARG A 200 10.64 -4.20 6.09
CA ARG A 200 10.32 -2.96 6.82
C ARG A 200 10.29 -1.75 5.91
N ILE A 201 9.28 -0.91 6.07
CA ILE A 201 9.12 0.35 5.32
C ILE A 201 8.70 1.44 6.29
N GLY A 202 9.47 2.52 6.36
CA GLY A 202 9.11 3.70 7.15
C GLY A 202 7.99 4.48 6.46
N HIS A 203 7.08 5.02 7.26
CA HIS A 203 5.95 5.84 6.82
C HIS A 203 5.86 7.11 7.69
N ILE A 204 5.67 8.27 7.06
CA ILE A 204 5.53 9.53 7.80
C ILE A 204 4.13 9.62 8.43
N TYR A 205 4.04 9.50 9.75
CA TYR A 205 2.80 9.69 10.49
C TYR A 205 2.52 11.18 10.73
N ARG A 206 1.46 11.70 10.11
CA ARG A 206 1.08 13.10 10.22
C ARG A 206 0.31 13.35 11.53
N LYS A 207 0.55 14.50 12.18
CA LYS A 207 -0.22 14.95 13.35
C LYS A 207 -1.64 15.43 13.03
N TYR A 208 -1.89 15.85 11.78
CA TYR A 208 -3.17 16.40 11.34
C TYR A 208 -3.58 15.77 10.00
N SER A 209 -4.88 15.51 9.81
CA SER A 209 -5.39 15.21 8.47
C SER A 209 -5.14 16.44 7.61
N THR A 210 -4.41 16.28 6.51
CA THR A 210 -4.37 17.34 5.48
C THR A 210 -5.80 17.66 5.11
N ASN A 211 -6.16 18.95 5.09
CA ASN A 211 -7.46 19.41 4.60
C ASN A 211 -7.69 18.79 3.21
N PHE A 212 -8.41 17.66 3.18
CA PHE A 212 -8.82 17.09 1.92
C PHE A 212 -9.74 18.15 1.31
N PRO A 213 -9.45 18.68 0.10
CA PRO A 213 -10.43 19.48 -0.60
C PRO A 213 -11.74 18.70 -0.58
N LYS A 214 -12.87 19.36 -0.30
CA LYS A 214 -14.18 18.70 -0.25
C LYS A 214 -14.26 17.72 -1.41
N ALA A 215 -14.24 16.43 -1.10
CA ALA A 215 -14.50 15.44 -2.12
C ALA A 215 -15.90 15.70 -2.64
N GLU A 216 -16.14 15.42 -3.92
CA GLU A 216 -17.49 15.48 -4.50
C GLU A 216 -18.50 14.68 -3.66
N PHE A 217 -18.00 13.63 -3.01
CA PHE A 217 -18.72 12.75 -2.10
C PHE A 217 -18.55 13.24 -0.66
N GLY A 218 -19.64 13.65 -0.01
CA GLY A 218 -19.66 14.19 1.37
C GLY A 218 -19.11 13.24 2.44
N ASP A 219 -19.98 12.59 3.23
CA ASP A 219 -19.55 11.54 4.17
C ASP A 219 -19.23 10.24 3.40
N PHE A 220 -18.06 10.23 2.77
CA PHE A 220 -17.61 9.09 1.96
C PHE A 220 -17.27 7.86 2.82
N VAL A 221 -16.81 8.05 4.07
CA VAL A 221 -16.51 6.93 4.99
C VAL A 221 -17.80 6.22 5.38
N GLY A 222 -18.81 6.96 5.82
CA GLY A 222 -20.12 6.38 6.15
C GLY A 222 -20.84 5.77 4.95
N ARG A 223 -20.54 6.22 3.73
CA ARG A 223 -20.99 5.56 2.48
C ARG A 223 -20.26 4.26 2.24
N ASN A 224 -18.93 4.24 2.35
CA ASN A 224 -18.11 3.06 2.06
C ASN A 224 -18.32 1.92 3.07
N TYR A 225 -18.82 2.21 4.28
CA TYR A 225 -19.08 1.22 5.32
C TYR A 225 -20.49 0.61 5.28
N LYS A 226 -21.36 1.05 4.34
CA LYS A 226 -22.73 0.56 4.16
C LYS A 226 -22.83 -0.33 2.93
#